data_AF-A0A1T4NBZ7-F1
#
_entry.id   AF-A0A1T4NBZ7-F1
#
_cell.length_a   1.000
_cell.length_b   1.000
_cell.length_c   1.000
_cell.angle_alpha   90.00
_cell.angle_beta   90.00
_cell.angle_gamma   90.00
#
_symmetry.space_group_name_H-M   'P 1'
#
loop_
_entity.id
_entity.type
_entity.pdbx_description
1 polymer ?
#
loop_
_entity_poly.entity_id
_entity_poly.type
_entity_poly.pdbx_seq_one_letter_code
_entity_poly.pdbx_strand_id
1 'polypeptide(L)'
;MRKFADVFLVLLLALCSVFASYFVAEKAVKTDRSTAQLATVSKVAATEKDSDRILLCENKKRDYHFYKQGNKIVMVHKGVDYFFENWSPYIDVEKPNLYFRHMDDDPVDKIIVKAVSDINEDGSYVYGVYILSEIDNGDGTLKYKVNALTRSSTKQIVDESVNIEVSQSKLCKKLGYFAMCHINDTVNYDRITGVPSNSYYNSFHVLQSPTGEFYSIDGWERGAAEYTVEKDGVYVTFPITIKYKDTDVVQQAGYVKCMLCVKYKSYYIYIIPRTMSFKPNMEYGAFRYDYDNKEWQSVWKNASKSTGGDATIDYVQFEGNVDSELETEDFSKNSSDLNKLAGVVILQDEVLLYAKKGYTFKKSLVKKNDFSVKITQKGDLTETEFDVAYTASVSQSSEKTEILTIKLDQPYKRENISKIKINFGVK
;
A
#
# COMPACT_ATOMS: atom_id res chain seq x y z
N MET A 1 -9.73 -35.50 1.88
CA MET A 1 -10.21 -34.40 2.76
C MET A 1 -9.33 -34.19 3.98
N ARG A 2 -9.01 -35.20 4.82
CA ARG A 2 -8.10 -35.03 5.98
C ARG A 2 -6.73 -34.38 5.64
N LYS A 3 -6.02 -34.90 4.64
CA LYS A 3 -4.70 -34.34 4.22
C LYS A 3 -4.75 -32.88 3.73
N PHE A 4 -5.88 -32.40 3.22
CA PHE A 4 -6.03 -31.01 2.76
C PHE A 4 -6.31 -30.07 3.93
N ALA A 5 -7.10 -30.54 4.91
CA ALA A 5 -7.31 -29.82 6.17
C ALA A 5 -6.03 -29.72 7.01
N ASP A 6 -5.21 -30.78 7.01
CA ASP A 6 -3.92 -30.79 7.72
C ASP A 6 -2.92 -29.81 7.09
N VAL A 7 -2.87 -29.71 5.75
CA VAL A 7 -2.03 -28.73 5.03
C VAL A 7 -2.51 -27.30 5.27
N PHE A 8 -3.83 -27.07 5.29
CA PHE A 8 -4.40 -25.75 5.56
C PHE A 8 -4.18 -25.33 7.02
N LEU A 9 -4.28 -26.26 7.97
CA LEU A 9 -3.99 -26.02 9.39
C LEU A 9 -2.51 -25.68 9.61
N VAL A 10 -1.59 -26.37 8.92
CA VAL A 10 -0.15 -26.07 8.99
C VAL A 10 0.18 -24.71 8.37
N LEU A 11 -0.47 -24.34 7.25
CA LEU A 11 -0.34 -23.00 6.65
C LEU A 11 -0.92 -21.92 7.56
N LEU A 12 -2.07 -22.16 8.20
CA LEU A 12 -2.70 -21.24 9.13
C LEU A 12 -1.86 -21.07 10.40
N LEU A 13 -1.30 -22.15 10.94
CA LEU A 13 -0.40 -22.09 12.11
C LEU A 13 0.94 -21.42 11.77
N ALA A 14 1.46 -21.62 10.56
CA ALA A 14 2.65 -20.92 10.09
C ALA A 14 2.38 -19.41 9.94
N LEU A 15 1.26 -19.02 9.34
CA LEU A 15 0.81 -17.62 9.27
C LEU A 15 0.63 -17.04 10.68
N CYS A 16 -0.12 -17.71 11.57
CA CYS A 16 -0.31 -17.25 12.94
C CYS A 16 1.00 -17.15 13.74
N SER A 17 1.98 -18.04 13.51
CA SER A 17 3.29 -17.97 14.16
C SER A 17 4.14 -16.79 13.68
N VAL A 18 4.08 -16.44 12.39
CA VAL A 18 4.74 -15.27 11.80
C VAL A 18 4.04 -13.97 12.24
N PHE A 19 2.72 -13.99 12.40
CA PHE A 19 1.95 -12.84 12.91
C PHE A 19 2.10 -12.63 14.42
N ALA A 20 2.19 -13.69 15.22
CA ALA A 20 2.38 -13.59 16.67
C ALA A 20 3.80 -13.14 17.05
N SER A 21 4.85 -13.61 16.34
CA SER A 21 6.23 -13.15 16.55
C SER A 21 6.41 -11.68 16.16
N TYR A 22 5.67 -11.20 15.15
CA TYR A 22 5.64 -9.78 14.78
C TYR A 22 5.09 -8.87 15.90
N PHE A 23 4.02 -9.30 16.57
CA PHE A 23 3.42 -8.56 17.70
C PHE A 23 4.25 -8.61 19.00
N VAL A 24 4.99 -9.70 19.24
CA VAL A 24 5.86 -9.83 20.42
C VAL A 24 7.15 -9.03 20.23
N ALA A 25 7.72 -9.01 19.01
CA ALA A 25 8.85 -8.15 18.65
C ALA A 25 8.53 -6.65 18.85
N GLU A 26 7.29 -6.22 18.59
CA GLU A 26 6.85 -4.83 18.84
C GLU A 26 6.77 -4.48 20.34
N LYS A 27 6.46 -5.46 21.20
CA LYS A 27 6.46 -5.29 22.66
C LYS A 27 7.88 -5.23 23.24
N ALA A 28 8.83 -5.99 22.68
CA ALA A 28 10.23 -5.94 23.08
C ALA A 28 10.93 -4.62 22.67
N VAL A 29 10.53 -4.03 21.54
CA VAL A 29 11.06 -2.74 21.04
C VAL A 29 10.66 -1.55 21.94
N LYS A 30 9.60 -1.65 22.75
CA LYS A 30 9.21 -0.58 23.66
C LYS A 30 10.18 -0.35 24.81
N THR A 31 11.11 -1.27 25.09
CA THR A 31 11.92 -1.22 26.32
C THR A 31 13.39 -0.83 26.10
N ASP A 32 13.89 -0.73 24.87
CA ASP A 32 15.30 -0.33 24.72
C ASP A 32 15.65 0.31 23.37
N ARG A 33 16.57 1.28 23.42
CA ARG A 33 17.25 1.99 22.29
C ARG A 33 16.68 3.34 21.84
N SER A 34 16.42 4.24 22.78
CA SER A 34 16.14 5.66 22.55
C SER A 34 17.38 6.55 22.27
N THR A 35 18.49 6.04 21.73
CA THR A 35 19.73 6.83 21.57
C THR A 35 20.56 6.43 20.34
N ALA A 36 20.04 6.70 19.14
CA ALA A 36 20.90 6.77 17.96
C ALA A 36 21.57 8.16 17.91
N GLN A 37 22.70 8.33 18.61
CA GLN A 37 23.50 9.57 18.54
C GLN A 37 24.28 9.64 17.21
N LEU A 38 24.27 10.83 16.60
CA LEU A 38 25.10 11.21 15.46
C LEU A 38 26.59 11.14 15.86
N ALA A 39 27.37 10.22 15.28
CA ALA A 39 28.81 10.17 15.48
C ALA A 39 29.54 10.98 14.40
N THR A 40 30.23 12.04 14.81
CA THR A 40 31.23 12.74 13.97
C THR A 40 32.60 12.33 14.47
N VAL A 41 33.41 11.66 13.65
CA VAL A 41 34.70 11.10 14.09
C VAL A 41 35.86 11.92 13.53
N SER A 42 36.76 12.35 14.42
CA SER A 42 38.10 12.83 14.10
C SER A 42 39.11 11.73 14.45
N LYS A 43 40.20 11.66 13.68
CA LYS A 43 41.35 10.74 13.82
C LYS A 43 41.65 10.38 15.30
N VAL A 44 41.57 9.09 15.65
CA VAL A 44 42.12 8.58 16.92
C VAL A 44 43.18 7.54 16.58
N ALA A 45 44.39 7.71 17.15
CA ALA A 45 45.45 6.73 17.04
C ALA A 45 45.08 5.49 17.87
N ALA A 46 45.17 4.30 17.26
CA ALA A 46 44.90 3.04 17.94
C ALA A 46 45.96 2.80 19.04
N THR A 47 45.53 2.65 20.30
CA THR A 47 46.41 2.44 21.46
C THR A 47 46.37 1.03 22.06
N GLU A 48 45.63 0.08 21.48
CA GLU A 48 45.61 -1.31 21.98
C GLU A 48 45.70 -2.34 20.85
N LYS A 49 46.14 -3.56 21.20
CA LYS A 49 46.31 -4.69 20.28
C LYS A 49 44.92 -5.15 19.80
N ASP A 50 44.46 -4.55 18.71
CA ASP A 50 43.14 -4.85 18.18
C ASP A 50 43.04 -6.31 17.69
N SER A 51 41.85 -6.90 17.84
CA SER A 51 41.48 -8.20 17.26
C SER A 51 41.74 -8.25 15.74
N ASP A 52 41.85 -9.47 15.19
CA ASP A 52 42.00 -9.65 13.73
C ASP A 52 40.87 -8.95 12.94
N ARG A 53 41.24 -8.39 11.79
CA ARG A 53 40.29 -7.71 10.88
C ARG A 53 39.58 -8.73 10.00
N ILE A 54 38.25 -8.65 9.96
CA ILE A 54 37.41 -9.45 9.06
C ILE A 54 36.92 -8.55 7.93
N LEU A 55 37.28 -8.84 6.67
CA LEU A 55 36.82 -8.06 5.53
C LEU A 55 35.31 -8.24 5.32
N LEU A 56 34.58 -7.12 5.29
CA LEU A 56 33.13 -7.09 5.06
C LEU A 56 32.82 -6.87 3.58
N CYS A 57 33.28 -5.76 3.02
CA CYS A 57 33.06 -5.39 1.62
C CYS A 57 34.14 -4.42 1.13
N GLU A 58 34.37 -4.37 -0.19
CA GLU A 58 35.41 -3.54 -0.78
C GLU A 58 35.02 -3.00 -2.17
N ASN A 59 35.64 -1.89 -2.55
CA ASN A 59 35.73 -1.42 -3.92
C ASN A 59 37.19 -1.10 -4.24
N LYS A 60 37.86 -2.04 -4.91
CA LYS A 60 39.28 -1.92 -5.28
C LYS A 60 39.57 -0.74 -6.21
N LYS A 61 38.64 -0.36 -7.07
CA LYS A 61 38.83 0.73 -8.05
C LYS A 61 38.86 2.10 -7.38
N ARG A 62 38.07 2.27 -6.30
CA ARG A 62 37.98 3.51 -5.53
C ARG A 62 38.76 3.42 -4.20
N ASP A 63 39.52 2.36 -3.98
CA ASP A 63 40.36 2.10 -2.80
C ASP A 63 39.60 2.13 -1.46
N TYR A 64 38.36 1.60 -1.43
CA TYR A 64 37.58 1.48 -0.20
C TYR A 64 37.56 0.05 0.29
N HIS A 65 37.96 -0.18 1.54
CA HIS A 65 37.95 -1.51 2.17
C HIS A 65 37.32 -1.41 3.56
N PHE A 66 36.23 -2.13 3.81
CA PHE A 66 35.53 -2.13 5.10
C PHE A 66 35.81 -3.43 5.84
N TYR A 67 36.18 -3.31 7.10
CA TYR A 67 36.49 -4.43 7.99
C TYR A 67 35.68 -4.33 9.28
N LYS A 68 35.36 -5.48 9.88
CA LYS A 68 34.98 -5.60 11.28
C LYS A 68 36.23 -5.87 12.12
N GLN A 69 36.40 -5.12 13.19
CA GLN A 69 37.48 -5.28 14.15
C GLN A 69 36.88 -5.18 15.56
N GLY A 70 36.62 -6.34 16.17
CA GLY A 70 35.85 -6.43 17.41
C GLY A 70 34.44 -5.88 17.22
N ASN A 71 34.09 -4.85 17.99
CA ASN A 71 32.81 -4.15 17.90
C ASN A 71 32.86 -2.89 17.01
N LYS A 72 33.98 -2.63 16.34
CA LYS A 72 34.18 -1.45 15.50
C LYS A 72 34.18 -1.82 14.03
N ILE A 73 33.78 -0.86 13.20
CA ILE A 73 33.99 -0.91 11.76
C ILE A 73 35.18 -0.05 11.41
N VAL A 74 36.09 -0.61 10.63
CA VAL A 74 37.27 0.08 10.11
C VAL A 74 37.14 0.20 8.60
N MET A 75 37.10 1.43 8.10
CA MET A 75 37.26 1.69 6.68
C MET A 75 38.70 2.10 6.40
N VAL A 76 39.37 1.37 5.51
CA VAL A 76 40.67 1.75 4.96
C VAL A 76 40.43 2.44 3.63
N HIS A 77 40.87 3.69 3.51
CA HIS A 77 40.80 4.46 2.28
C HIS A 77 42.09 5.27 2.10
N LYS A 78 42.76 5.12 0.95
CA LYS A 78 44.05 5.77 0.63
C LYS A 78 45.12 5.48 1.69
N GLY A 79 45.13 4.25 2.21
CA GLY A 79 46.05 3.81 3.26
C GLY A 79 45.80 4.39 4.66
N VAL A 80 44.66 5.08 4.87
CA VAL A 80 44.27 5.64 6.17
C VAL A 80 43.11 4.84 6.76
N ASP A 81 43.22 4.51 8.04
CA ASP A 81 42.18 3.83 8.81
C ASP A 81 41.19 4.83 9.42
N TYR A 82 39.90 4.59 9.21
CA TYR A 82 38.77 5.34 9.78
C TYR A 82 37.90 4.41 10.62
N PHE A 83 37.63 4.78 11.87
CA PHE A 83 36.93 3.94 12.85
C PHE A 83 35.49 4.42 13.07
N PHE A 84 34.54 3.49 13.14
CA PHE A 84 33.13 3.75 13.40
C PHE A 84 32.59 2.79 14.47
N GLU A 85 31.88 3.34 15.45
CA GLU A 85 31.43 2.60 16.64
C GLU A 85 29.90 2.35 16.67
N ASN A 86 29.14 2.94 15.75
CA ASN A 86 27.66 2.92 15.74
C ASN A 86 27.06 2.04 14.64
N TRP A 87 27.76 0.96 14.25
CA TRP A 87 27.27 0.02 13.25
C TRP A 87 26.67 -1.21 13.92
N SER A 88 25.81 -1.93 13.19
CA SER A 88 25.12 -3.11 13.71
C SER A 88 26.11 -4.20 14.11
N PRO A 89 25.90 -4.88 15.27
CA PRO A 89 26.71 -6.03 15.63
C PRO A 89 26.50 -7.22 14.67
N TYR A 90 25.39 -7.24 13.92
CA TYR A 90 25.01 -8.29 12.97
C TYR A 90 25.53 -8.07 11.55
N ILE A 91 26.33 -7.04 11.32
CA ILE A 91 26.79 -6.65 9.98
C ILE A 91 27.55 -7.73 9.21
N ASP A 92 28.18 -8.66 9.90
CA ASP A 92 28.97 -9.77 9.33
C ASP A 92 28.20 -11.08 9.24
N VAL A 93 26.92 -11.11 9.63
CA VAL A 93 26.05 -12.29 9.47
C VAL A 93 25.86 -12.63 7.98
N GLU A 94 25.79 -11.60 7.14
CA GLU A 94 25.84 -11.72 5.69
C GLU A 94 26.82 -10.70 5.10
N LYS A 95 27.38 -11.00 3.92
CA LYS A 95 28.28 -10.08 3.23
C LYS A 95 27.55 -8.77 2.87
N PRO A 96 27.99 -7.61 3.37
CA PRO A 96 27.37 -6.33 3.04
C PRO A 96 27.48 -5.96 1.56
N ASN A 97 26.49 -5.21 1.06
CA ASN A 97 26.53 -4.63 -0.27
C ASN A 97 27.06 -3.19 -0.21
N LEU A 98 28.02 -2.87 -1.08
CA LEU A 98 28.64 -1.55 -1.18
C LEU A 98 28.21 -0.85 -2.47
N TYR A 99 27.72 0.38 -2.34
CA TYR A 99 27.28 1.22 -3.46
C TYR A 99 27.91 2.61 -3.38
N PHE A 100 27.94 3.27 -4.53
CA PHE A 100 28.31 4.68 -4.66
C PHE A 100 27.19 5.37 -5.43
N ARG A 101 26.58 6.40 -4.83
CA ARG A 101 25.41 7.08 -5.41
C ARG A 101 25.50 8.58 -5.22
N HIS A 102 25.23 9.31 -6.29
CA HIS A 102 24.96 10.73 -6.22
C HIS A 102 23.51 10.90 -5.73
N MET A 103 23.32 11.57 -4.59
CA MET A 103 22.02 11.61 -3.90
C MET A 103 21.40 13.02 -3.85
N ASP A 104 22.22 14.06 -3.95
CA ASP A 104 21.83 15.48 -3.83
C ASP A 104 22.80 16.33 -4.69
N ASP A 105 22.75 17.66 -4.57
CA ASP A 105 23.62 18.59 -5.30
C ASP A 105 25.14 18.48 -4.99
N ASP A 106 25.54 17.63 -4.05
CA ASP A 106 26.94 17.36 -3.73
C ASP A 106 27.64 16.64 -4.91
N PRO A 107 28.71 17.24 -5.48
CA PRO A 107 29.42 16.65 -6.62
C PRO A 107 30.08 15.30 -6.30
N VAL A 108 30.18 14.91 -5.02
CA VAL A 108 30.78 13.65 -4.60
C VAL A 108 29.72 12.58 -4.31
N ASP A 109 29.88 11.42 -4.94
CA ASP A 109 29.09 10.23 -4.64
C ASP A 109 29.15 9.88 -3.15
N LYS A 110 27.99 9.56 -2.57
CA LYS A 110 27.89 9.00 -1.23
C LYS A 110 28.21 7.51 -1.25
N ILE A 111 28.94 7.06 -0.25
CA ILE A 111 29.26 5.65 -0.05
C ILE A 111 28.13 5.05 0.77
N ILE A 112 27.53 3.98 0.27
CA ILE A 112 26.38 3.35 0.91
C ILE A 112 26.71 1.89 1.19
N VAL A 113 26.62 1.48 2.45
CA VAL A 113 26.73 0.07 2.85
C VAL A 113 25.37 -0.42 3.32
N LYS A 114 24.78 -1.38 2.60
CA LYS A 114 23.57 -2.08 3.03
C LYS A 114 23.98 -3.40 3.70
N ALA A 115 23.50 -3.63 4.91
CA ALA A 115 23.86 -4.81 5.70
C ALA A 115 22.75 -5.21 6.66
N VAL A 116 22.88 -6.38 7.28
CA VAL A 116 21.98 -6.83 8.35
C VAL A 116 22.14 -5.92 9.56
N SER A 117 21.05 -5.28 9.95
CA SER A 117 20.96 -4.33 11.06
C SER A 117 20.35 -4.93 12.31
N ASP A 118 19.51 -5.95 12.16
CA ASP A 118 18.85 -6.67 13.24
C ASP A 118 18.36 -8.04 12.76
N ILE A 119 17.92 -8.86 13.71
CA ILE A 119 17.32 -10.18 13.44
C ILE A 119 15.99 -10.23 14.20
N ASN A 120 14.89 -10.50 13.49
CA ASN A 120 13.58 -10.68 14.10
C ASN A 120 13.56 -11.98 14.94
N GLU A 121 12.57 -12.12 15.83
CA GLU A 121 12.42 -13.31 16.69
C GLU A 121 12.24 -14.62 15.90
N ASP A 122 11.67 -14.53 14.70
CA ASP A 122 11.52 -15.67 13.77
C ASP A 122 12.81 -16.03 13.02
N GLY A 123 13.91 -15.32 13.28
CA GLY A 123 15.21 -15.50 12.66
C GLY A 123 15.38 -14.77 11.33
N SER A 124 14.36 -14.06 10.83
CA SER A 124 14.47 -13.30 9.59
C SER A 124 15.34 -12.05 9.76
N TYR A 125 16.14 -11.73 8.73
CA TYR A 125 17.06 -10.60 8.76
C TYR A 125 16.38 -9.28 8.46
N VAL A 126 16.77 -8.26 9.22
CA VAL A 126 16.33 -6.88 9.03
C VAL A 126 17.50 -6.07 8.53
N TYR A 127 17.42 -5.56 7.31
CA TYR A 127 18.50 -4.79 6.71
C TYR A 127 18.42 -3.31 7.09
N GLY A 128 19.59 -2.68 7.20
CA GLY A 128 19.76 -1.23 7.33
C GLY A 128 20.76 -0.70 6.32
N VAL A 129 20.90 0.62 6.26
CA VAL A 129 21.78 1.32 5.33
C VAL A 129 22.65 2.32 6.07
N TYR A 130 23.96 2.25 5.87
CA TYR A 130 24.94 3.20 6.38
C TYR A 130 25.40 4.10 5.23
N ILE A 131 25.12 5.40 5.31
CA ILE A 131 25.51 6.38 4.29
C ILE A 131 26.68 7.20 4.82
N LEU A 132 27.82 7.13 4.15
CA LEU A 132 29.02 7.89 4.47
C LEU A 132 29.15 9.08 3.52
N SER A 133 29.28 10.26 4.12
CA SER A 133 29.59 11.51 3.43
C SER A 133 31.05 11.87 3.66
N GLU A 134 31.80 12.01 2.58
CA GLU A 134 33.18 12.52 2.59
C GLU A 134 33.18 14.03 2.87
N ILE A 135 34.08 14.48 3.74
CA ILE A 135 34.28 15.88 4.10
C ILE A 135 35.76 16.20 3.89
N ASP A 136 36.06 17.00 2.88
CA ASP A 136 37.40 17.55 2.66
C ASP A 136 37.60 18.78 3.56
N ASN A 137 38.60 18.73 4.45
CA ASN A 137 38.91 19.84 5.35
C ASN A 137 39.70 20.97 4.66
N GLY A 138 40.00 20.85 3.36
CA GLY A 138 40.73 21.85 2.57
C GLY A 138 42.25 21.82 2.74
N ASP A 139 42.75 20.99 3.65
CA ASP A 139 44.17 20.70 3.90
C ASP A 139 44.61 19.35 3.27
N GLY A 140 43.73 18.73 2.48
CA GLY A 140 43.92 17.40 1.91
C GLY A 140 43.59 16.24 2.86
N THR A 141 43.13 16.53 4.09
CA THR A 141 42.65 15.50 5.01
C THR A 141 41.15 15.25 4.82
N LEU A 142 40.79 13.97 4.74
CA LEU A 142 39.40 13.53 4.63
C LEU A 142 38.83 13.16 6.00
N LYS A 143 37.60 13.59 6.27
CA LYS A 143 36.74 13.10 7.35
C LYS A 143 35.49 12.46 6.77
N TYR A 144 34.87 11.59 7.56
CA TYR A 144 33.63 10.92 7.18
C TYR A 144 32.55 11.13 8.23
N LYS A 145 31.37 11.53 7.78
CA LYS A 145 30.15 11.51 8.59
C LYS A 145 29.30 10.32 8.17
N VAL A 146 28.83 9.53 9.15
CA VAL A 146 28.00 8.36 8.90
C VAL A 146 26.58 8.60 9.38
N ASN A 147 25.63 8.37 8.49
CA ASN A 147 24.21 8.31 8.81
C ASN A 147 23.76 6.85 8.79
N ALA A 148 23.41 6.30 9.96
CA ALA A 148 22.88 4.95 10.09
C ALA A 148 21.35 4.96 9.96
N LEU A 149 20.84 4.43 8.85
CA LEU A 149 19.43 4.22 8.59
C LEU A 149 19.06 2.79 9.01
N THR A 150 18.35 2.71 10.13
CA THR A 150 17.85 1.47 10.73
C THR A 150 16.35 1.61 10.94
N ARG A 151 15.66 0.51 11.25
CA ARG A 151 14.22 0.52 11.57
C ARG A 151 13.84 1.67 12.51
N SER A 152 14.61 1.88 13.58
CA SER A 152 14.35 2.92 14.58
C SER A 152 14.64 4.34 14.08
N SER A 153 15.79 4.58 13.45
CA SER A 153 16.14 5.93 12.98
C SER A 153 15.26 6.37 11.80
N THR A 154 14.91 5.46 10.90
CA THR A 154 13.95 5.74 9.82
C THR A 154 12.55 5.93 10.35
N LYS A 155 12.18 5.25 11.45
CA LYS A 155 10.92 5.53 12.13
C LYS A 155 10.84 7.00 12.54
N GLN A 156 11.85 7.47 13.27
CA GLN A 156 11.93 8.84 13.73
C GLN A 156 11.91 9.85 12.59
N ILE A 157 12.71 9.66 11.53
CA ILE A 157 12.76 10.57 10.38
C ILE A 157 11.37 10.77 9.75
N VAL A 158 10.60 9.70 9.60
CA VAL A 158 9.24 9.79 9.04
C VAL A 158 8.30 10.52 9.98
N ASP A 159 8.29 10.15 11.27
CA ASP A 159 7.39 10.72 12.28
C ASP A 159 7.68 12.23 12.50
N GLU A 160 8.92 12.68 12.31
CA GLU A 160 9.33 14.09 12.38
C GLU A 160 9.06 14.88 11.10
N SER A 161 8.71 14.22 9.99
CA SER A 161 8.57 14.88 8.67
C SER A 161 7.14 14.84 8.12
N VAL A 162 6.36 13.81 8.46
CA VAL A 162 5.08 13.51 7.81
C VAL A 162 4.04 13.14 8.86
N ASN A 163 2.89 13.78 8.80
CA ASN A 163 1.70 13.32 9.50
C ASN A 163 0.96 12.32 8.60
N ILE A 164 0.73 11.11 9.11
CA ILE A 164 0.01 10.03 8.42
C ILE A 164 -1.27 9.74 9.19
N GLU A 165 -2.38 9.71 8.48
CA GLU A 165 -3.68 9.38 9.04
C GLU A 165 -4.35 8.29 8.21
N VAL A 166 -5.04 7.38 8.89
CA VAL A 166 -5.95 6.43 8.26
C VAL A 166 -7.35 6.67 8.79
N SER A 167 -8.30 6.77 7.87
CA SER A 167 -9.71 6.98 8.18
C SER A 167 -10.59 6.05 7.35
N GLN A 168 -11.89 6.06 7.63
CA GLN A 168 -12.90 5.29 6.92
C GLN A 168 -13.99 6.24 6.42
N SER A 169 -14.55 5.94 5.25
CA SER A 169 -15.65 6.73 4.69
C SER A 169 -16.87 6.74 5.62
N LYS A 170 -17.51 7.92 5.71
CA LYS A 170 -18.75 8.09 6.47
C LYS A 170 -19.97 7.53 5.74
N LEU A 171 -19.88 7.40 4.41
CA LEU A 171 -20.99 6.96 3.56
C LEU A 171 -20.89 5.48 3.21
N CYS A 172 -19.68 4.92 3.18
CA CYS A 172 -19.46 3.55 2.75
C CYS A 172 -18.39 2.84 3.59
N LYS A 173 -18.78 1.82 4.38
CA LYS A 173 -17.82 1.07 5.20
C LYS A 173 -16.80 0.27 4.38
N LYS A 174 -17.06 0.00 3.10
CA LYS A 174 -16.12 -0.66 2.18
C LYS A 174 -14.85 0.17 1.94
N LEU A 175 -14.91 1.50 2.11
CA LEU A 175 -13.81 2.40 1.75
C LEU A 175 -13.04 2.92 2.97
N GLY A 176 -11.73 2.69 2.96
CA GLY A 176 -10.74 3.33 3.81
C GLY A 176 -9.92 4.36 3.04
N TYR A 177 -9.37 5.34 3.74
CA TYR A 177 -8.50 6.35 3.18
C TYR A 177 -7.18 6.40 3.94
N PHE A 178 -6.08 6.26 3.20
CA PHE A 178 -4.75 6.63 3.67
C PHE A 178 -4.50 8.07 3.27
N ALA A 179 -4.19 8.95 4.22
CA ALA A 179 -3.86 10.34 3.98
C ALA A 179 -2.51 10.70 4.59
N MET A 180 -1.80 11.62 3.94
CA MET A 180 -0.58 12.20 4.49
C MET A 180 -0.39 13.65 4.09
N CYS A 181 0.22 14.40 5.01
CA CYS A 181 0.63 15.78 4.82
C CYS A 181 1.96 16.04 5.54
N HIS A 182 2.51 17.25 5.41
CA HIS A 182 3.67 17.64 6.20
C HIS A 182 3.33 17.58 7.70
N ILE A 183 4.32 17.35 8.56
CA ILE A 183 4.10 17.17 10.01
C ILE A 183 3.41 18.38 10.69
N ASN A 184 3.62 19.58 10.16
CA ASN A 184 3.01 20.82 10.68
C ASN A 184 1.61 21.10 10.11
N ASP A 185 1.16 20.28 9.16
CA ASP A 185 -0.16 20.41 8.57
C ASP A 185 -1.12 19.40 9.20
N THR A 186 -2.43 19.67 9.07
CA THR A 186 -3.49 18.76 9.50
C THR A 186 -4.20 18.19 8.28
N VAL A 187 -4.48 16.90 8.30
CA VAL A 187 -5.34 16.28 7.30
C VAL A 187 -6.75 16.80 7.52
N ASN A 188 -7.28 17.52 6.52
CA ASN A 188 -8.66 17.99 6.56
C ASN A 188 -9.59 16.96 5.94
N TYR A 189 -10.84 16.94 6.37
CA TYR A 189 -11.83 15.98 5.88
C TYR A 189 -13.09 16.69 5.43
N ASP A 190 -13.66 16.25 4.31
CA ASP A 190 -15.01 16.65 3.93
C ASP A 190 -15.99 16.19 5.01
N ARG A 191 -16.86 17.10 5.45
CA ARG A 191 -17.73 16.83 6.60
C ARG A 191 -18.79 15.77 6.29
N ILE A 192 -19.25 15.70 5.05
CA ILE A 192 -20.34 14.83 4.58
C ILE A 192 -19.78 13.46 4.24
N THR A 193 -18.79 13.40 3.35
CA THR A 193 -18.27 12.14 2.81
C THR A 193 -17.22 11.52 3.73
N GLY A 194 -16.48 12.33 4.49
CA GLY A 194 -15.31 11.90 5.25
C GLY A 194 -14.06 11.70 4.38
N VAL A 195 -14.08 12.10 3.11
CA VAL A 195 -12.92 12.02 2.21
C VAL A 195 -11.87 13.05 2.63
N PRO A 196 -10.57 12.69 2.68
CA PRO A 196 -9.50 13.65 2.92
C PRO A 196 -9.47 14.76 1.85
N SER A 197 -9.31 16.00 2.29
CA SER A 197 -9.25 17.20 1.45
C SER A 197 -7.94 17.95 1.69
N ASN A 198 -7.44 18.62 0.65
CA ASN A 198 -6.21 19.43 0.71
C ASN A 198 -4.97 18.67 1.23
N SER A 199 -4.92 17.34 1.04
CA SER A 199 -3.80 16.48 1.42
C SER A 199 -3.61 15.39 0.36
N TYR A 200 -2.43 14.77 0.33
CA TYR A 200 -2.27 13.55 -0.44
C TYR A 200 -3.11 12.46 0.21
N TYR A 201 -3.89 11.73 -0.59
CA TYR A 201 -4.57 10.54 -0.10
C TYR A 201 -4.78 9.51 -1.21
N ASN A 202 -4.97 8.27 -0.79
CA ASN A 202 -5.38 7.16 -1.64
C ASN A 202 -6.44 6.31 -0.92
N SER A 203 -7.35 5.73 -1.70
CA SER A 203 -8.40 4.84 -1.20
C SER A 203 -7.93 3.39 -1.15
N PHE A 204 -8.50 2.60 -0.24
CA PHE A 204 -8.36 1.15 -0.22
C PHE A 204 -9.66 0.48 0.25
N HIS A 205 -9.84 -0.79 -0.12
CA HIS A 205 -10.97 -1.59 0.37
C HIS A 205 -10.69 -2.14 1.77
N VAL A 206 -11.65 -1.93 2.65
CA VAL A 206 -11.68 -2.51 4.01
C VAL A 206 -12.13 -3.97 3.94
N LEU A 207 -11.60 -4.82 4.82
CA LEU A 207 -11.98 -6.22 4.89
C LEU A 207 -13.46 -6.40 5.25
N GLN A 208 -14.05 -7.45 4.67
CA GLN A 208 -15.40 -7.91 4.96
C GLN A 208 -15.35 -9.10 5.92
N SER A 209 -16.25 -9.11 6.89
CA SER A 209 -16.44 -10.23 7.80
C SER A 209 -17.08 -11.44 7.08
N PRO A 210 -16.95 -12.66 7.65
CA PRO A 210 -17.61 -13.84 7.09
C PRO A 210 -19.13 -13.74 6.98
N THR A 211 -19.77 -12.83 7.72
CA THR A 211 -21.22 -12.57 7.66
C THR A 211 -21.61 -11.59 6.55
N GLY A 212 -20.63 -11.00 5.84
CA GLY A 212 -20.85 -10.07 4.74
C GLY A 212 -20.88 -8.59 5.15
N GLU A 213 -20.63 -8.27 6.42
CA GLU A 213 -20.52 -6.87 6.88
C GLU A 213 -19.06 -6.39 6.83
N PHE A 214 -18.83 -5.15 6.37
CA PHE A 214 -17.49 -4.54 6.38
C PHE A 214 -17.08 -4.13 7.79
N TYR A 215 -15.83 -4.43 8.16
CA TYR A 215 -15.28 -4.06 9.46
C TYR A 215 -15.17 -2.54 9.63
N SER A 216 -15.11 -2.09 10.88
CA SER A 216 -14.84 -0.69 11.23
C SER A 216 -13.40 -0.52 11.65
N ILE A 217 -12.70 0.46 11.08
CA ILE A 217 -11.30 0.75 11.42
C ILE A 217 -11.22 1.23 12.88
N ASP A 218 -10.30 0.65 13.64
CA ASP A 218 -9.96 1.06 15.00
C ASP A 218 -8.68 1.89 15.05
N GLY A 219 -7.68 1.45 14.28
CA GLY A 219 -6.38 2.10 14.23
C GLY A 219 -5.51 1.54 13.11
N TRP A 220 -4.29 2.04 13.05
CA TRP A 220 -3.32 1.60 12.08
C TRP A 220 -1.92 1.58 12.69
N GLU A 221 -1.06 0.77 12.10
CA GLU A 221 0.34 0.65 12.47
C GLU A 221 1.22 0.68 11.23
N ARG A 222 2.41 1.23 11.43
CA ARG A 222 3.48 1.22 10.44
C ARG A 222 4.38 0.02 10.72
N GLY A 223 4.64 -0.77 9.69
CA GLY A 223 5.62 -1.84 9.81
C GLY A 223 7.06 -1.42 9.61
N ALA A 224 7.95 -2.41 9.65
CA ALA A 224 9.38 -2.19 9.51
C ALA A 224 9.73 -1.55 8.16
N ALA A 225 10.69 -0.63 8.20
CA ALA A 225 11.28 -0.06 7.00
C ALA A 225 12.18 -1.09 6.30
N GLU A 226 12.00 -1.22 4.99
CA GLU A 226 12.87 -1.93 4.07
C GLU A 226 13.60 -0.94 3.17
N TYR A 227 14.86 -1.26 2.84
CA TYR A 227 15.74 -0.36 2.10
C TYR A 227 16.16 -0.93 0.76
N THR A 228 16.03 -0.13 -0.28
CA THR A 228 16.52 -0.44 -1.63
C THR A 228 17.46 0.66 -2.09
N VAL A 229 18.64 0.29 -2.56
CA VAL A 229 19.62 1.24 -3.12
C VAL A 229 19.52 1.22 -4.64
N GLU A 230 18.81 2.20 -5.18
CA GLU A 230 18.62 2.39 -6.63
C GLU A 230 19.68 3.36 -7.19
N LYS A 231 19.63 3.68 -8.49
CA LYS A 231 20.68 4.50 -9.16
C LYS A 231 20.71 5.94 -8.68
N ASP A 232 19.55 6.46 -8.32
CA ASP A 232 19.27 7.83 -7.90
C ASP A 232 19.29 8.00 -6.38
N GLY A 233 19.20 6.92 -5.59
CA GLY A 233 19.45 7.00 -4.15
C GLY A 233 18.91 5.84 -3.33
N VAL A 234 18.57 6.12 -2.07
CA VAL A 234 18.08 5.13 -1.11
C VAL A 234 16.58 5.28 -0.96
N TYR A 235 15.84 4.25 -1.37
CA TYR A 235 14.40 4.16 -1.17
C TYR A 235 14.10 3.40 0.10
N VAL A 236 13.10 3.90 0.82
CA VAL A 236 12.50 3.26 1.97
C VAL A 236 11.08 2.84 1.60
N THR A 237 10.74 1.60 1.92
CA THR A 237 9.37 1.09 1.82
C THR A 237 8.93 0.54 3.17
N PHE A 238 7.70 0.81 3.60
CA PHE A 238 7.14 0.20 4.81
C PHE A 238 5.64 -0.07 4.64
N PRO A 239 5.12 -1.18 5.21
CA PRO A 239 3.72 -1.50 5.11
C PRO A 239 2.87 -0.64 6.06
N ILE A 240 1.62 -0.42 5.66
CA ILE A 240 0.57 0.15 6.49
C ILE A 240 -0.42 -0.94 6.82
N THR A 241 -0.61 -1.15 8.12
CA THR A 241 -1.40 -2.23 8.67
C THR A 241 -2.61 -1.65 9.39
N ILE A 242 -3.80 -2.16 9.13
CA ILE A 242 -5.07 -1.69 9.69
C ILE A 242 -5.57 -2.69 10.73
N LYS A 243 -5.98 -2.15 11.87
CA LYS A 243 -6.67 -2.86 12.94
C LYS A 243 -8.14 -2.50 12.92
N TYR A 244 -8.98 -3.48 13.22
CA TYR A 244 -10.42 -3.31 13.23
C TYR A 244 -11.00 -3.45 14.62
N LYS A 245 -12.15 -2.82 14.82
CA LYS A 245 -12.89 -2.89 16.08
C LYS A 245 -13.43 -4.28 16.30
N ASP A 246 -13.39 -4.72 17.56
CA ASP A 246 -14.03 -5.95 18.04
C ASP A 246 -13.51 -7.23 17.33
N THR A 247 -12.28 -7.23 16.82
CA THR A 247 -11.66 -8.38 16.16
C THR A 247 -10.13 -8.31 16.20
N ASP A 248 -9.48 -9.48 16.19
CA ASP A 248 -8.02 -9.61 16.04
C ASP A 248 -7.58 -9.64 14.56
N VAL A 249 -8.53 -9.47 13.62
CA VAL A 249 -8.23 -9.40 12.20
C VAL A 249 -7.42 -8.15 11.90
N VAL A 250 -6.36 -8.34 11.13
CA VAL A 250 -5.43 -7.30 10.71
C VAL A 250 -5.31 -7.32 9.19
N GLN A 251 -5.34 -6.15 8.56
CA GLN A 251 -5.17 -6.01 7.12
C GLN A 251 -3.88 -5.26 6.80
N GLN A 252 -3.00 -5.84 6.00
CA GLN A 252 -1.93 -5.04 5.37
C GLN A 252 -2.54 -4.29 4.17
N ALA A 253 -2.94 -3.03 4.36
CA ALA A 253 -3.67 -2.27 3.35
C ALA A 253 -2.79 -1.90 2.14
N GLY A 254 -1.49 -1.69 2.36
CA GLY A 254 -0.56 -1.35 1.30
C GLY A 254 0.80 -0.94 1.82
N TYR A 255 1.56 -0.24 0.99
CA TYR A 255 2.92 0.20 1.32
C TYR A 255 3.09 1.70 1.04
N VAL A 256 3.82 2.36 1.92
CA VAL A 256 4.40 3.67 1.63
C VAL A 256 5.80 3.47 1.08
N LYS A 257 6.12 4.13 -0.04
CA LYS A 257 7.48 4.22 -0.59
C LYS A 257 7.90 5.70 -0.59
N CYS A 258 9.10 5.99 -0.13
CA CYS A 258 9.73 7.31 -0.22
C CYS A 258 11.23 7.22 -0.48
N MET A 259 11.84 8.33 -0.89
CA MET A 259 13.28 8.42 -1.11
C MET A 259 13.93 9.25 0.00
N LEU A 260 15.02 8.73 0.57
CA LEU A 260 15.84 9.43 1.54
C LEU A 260 17.09 10.00 0.87
N CYS A 261 17.49 11.19 1.32
CA CYS A 261 18.66 11.90 0.84
C CYS A 261 19.48 12.50 1.99
N VAL A 262 20.77 12.72 1.75
CA VAL A 262 21.67 13.45 2.65
C VAL A 262 21.85 14.87 2.11
N LYS A 263 21.42 15.87 2.88
CA LYS A 263 21.52 17.28 2.46
C LYS A 263 22.96 17.78 2.47
N TYR A 264 23.42 18.36 1.37
CA TYR A 264 24.77 18.89 1.18
C TYR A 264 25.16 19.87 2.31
N LYS A 265 26.43 19.77 2.76
CA LYS A 265 27.07 20.51 3.87
C LYS A 265 26.49 20.31 5.27
N SER A 266 25.19 20.10 5.41
CA SER A 266 24.55 19.85 6.71
C SER A 266 24.59 18.36 7.10
N TYR A 267 24.65 17.49 6.10
CA TYR A 267 24.70 16.04 6.18
C TYR A 267 23.54 15.42 6.98
N TYR A 268 22.43 16.14 7.12
CA TYR A 268 21.20 15.62 7.70
C TYR A 268 20.45 14.79 6.67
N ILE A 269 19.79 13.73 7.16
CA ILE A 269 18.89 12.93 6.35
C ILE A 269 17.55 13.63 6.25
N TYR A 270 16.96 13.65 5.05
CA TYR A 270 15.61 14.14 4.82
C TYR A 270 14.90 13.30 3.77
N ILE A 271 13.57 13.36 3.76
CA ILE A 271 12.74 12.75 2.72
C ILE A 271 12.70 13.70 1.53
N ILE A 272 13.03 13.22 0.34
CA ILE A 272 12.95 14.06 -0.87
C ILE A 272 11.49 14.46 -1.11
N PRO A 273 11.20 15.77 -1.28
CA PRO A 273 9.84 16.24 -1.55
C PRO A 273 9.19 15.49 -2.70
N ARG A 274 7.89 15.19 -2.56
CA ARG A 274 7.05 14.52 -3.57
C ARG A 274 7.48 13.10 -3.96
N THR A 275 8.39 12.47 -3.22
CA THR A 275 8.76 11.05 -3.45
C THR A 275 7.95 10.08 -2.59
N MET A 276 7.31 10.57 -1.52
CA MET A 276 6.47 9.74 -0.68
C MET A 276 5.12 9.46 -1.36
N SER A 277 4.78 8.19 -1.48
CA SER A 277 3.53 7.72 -2.07
C SER A 277 3.04 6.48 -1.34
N PHE A 278 1.72 6.31 -1.26
CA PHE A 278 1.10 5.09 -0.77
C PHE A 278 0.51 4.32 -1.95
N LYS A 279 0.76 3.01 -1.99
CA LYS A 279 0.14 2.10 -2.95
C LYS A 279 -0.62 1.00 -2.20
N PRO A 280 -1.94 0.85 -2.41
CA PRO A 280 -2.66 -0.26 -1.81
C PRO A 280 -2.14 -1.59 -2.37
N ASN A 281 -2.23 -2.65 -1.56
CA ASN A 281 -2.06 -4.00 -2.08
C ASN A 281 -3.10 -4.24 -3.18
N MET A 282 -2.72 -4.95 -4.25
CA MET A 282 -3.56 -5.09 -5.46
C MET A 282 -4.98 -5.56 -5.16
N GLU A 283 -5.14 -6.51 -4.21
CA GLU A 283 -6.44 -7.03 -3.79
C GLU A 283 -7.32 -6.02 -3.04
N TYR A 284 -6.73 -4.95 -2.51
CA TYR A 284 -7.42 -3.89 -1.76
C TYR A 284 -7.44 -2.56 -2.50
N GLY A 285 -7.02 -2.53 -3.77
CA GLY A 285 -7.09 -1.32 -4.59
C GLY A 285 -8.53 -0.82 -4.69
N ALA A 286 -8.75 0.45 -4.34
CA ALA A 286 -10.03 1.11 -4.47
C ALA A 286 -9.89 2.37 -5.31
N PHE A 287 -10.94 2.71 -6.04
CA PHE A 287 -10.95 3.90 -6.87
C PHE A 287 -10.87 5.15 -5.99
N ARG A 288 -10.01 6.11 -6.36
CA ARG A 288 -9.87 7.36 -5.62
C ARG A 288 -11.10 8.24 -5.84
N TYR A 289 -11.69 8.74 -4.76
CA TYR A 289 -12.87 9.61 -4.86
C TYR A 289 -12.63 10.78 -5.82
N ASP A 290 -13.48 10.92 -6.83
CA ASP A 290 -13.28 11.87 -7.92
C ASP A 290 -14.53 12.71 -8.26
N TYR A 291 -15.68 12.46 -7.63
CA TYR A 291 -16.96 13.08 -7.99
C TYR A 291 -16.94 14.61 -8.02
N ASP A 292 -17.54 15.23 -9.06
CA ASP A 292 -17.67 16.68 -9.23
C ASP A 292 -19.07 17.23 -8.92
N ASN A 293 -19.91 16.48 -8.21
CA ASN A 293 -21.29 16.87 -7.92
C ASN A 293 -22.18 17.04 -9.17
N LYS A 294 -21.83 16.37 -10.29
CA LYS A 294 -22.69 16.31 -11.48
C LYS A 294 -23.37 14.95 -11.58
N GLU A 295 -24.68 14.97 -11.57
CA GLU A 295 -25.49 13.80 -11.88
C GLU A 295 -25.35 13.42 -13.36
N TRP A 296 -25.36 12.12 -13.63
CA TRP A 296 -25.34 11.61 -15.00
C TRP A 296 -26.07 10.28 -15.08
N GLN A 297 -26.49 9.92 -16.30
CA GLN A 297 -27.10 8.63 -16.55
C GLN A 297 -26.62 8.02 -17.88
N SER A 298 -26.61 6.70 -17.91
CA SER A 298 -26.47 5.92 -19.14
C SER A 298 -27.48 4.77 -19.13
N VAL A 299 -28.23 4.62 -20.23
CA VAL A 299 -29.38 3.73 -20.31
C VAL A 299 -29.22 2.75 -21.46
N TRP A 300 -29.34 1.45 -21.19
CA TRP A 300 -29.42 0.40 -22.20
C TRP A 300 -30.82 -0.18 -22.22
N LYS A 301 -31.53 0.00 -23.34
CA LYS A 301 -32.86 -0.59 -23.55
C LYS A 301 -32.74 -1.93 -24.26
N ASN A 302 -33.50 -2.91 -23.78
CA ASN A 302 -33.60 -4.18 -24.46
C ASN A 302 -34.53 -4.07 -25.69
N ALA A 303 -33.99 -4.24 -26.89
CA ALA A 303 -34.74 -4.28 -28.14
C ALA A 303 -35.53 -5.59 -28.32
N SER A 304 -35.12 -6.66 -27.64
CA SER A 304 -35.76 -7.97 -27.77
C SER A 304 -37.13 -8.01 -27.11
N LYS A 305 -38.12 -8.44 -27.90
CA LYS A 305 -39.46 -8.79 -27.41
C LYS A 305 -39.57 -10.27 -27.01
N SER A 306 -38.57 -11.09 -27.34
CA SER A 306 -38.58 -12.51 -26.95
C SER A 306 -38.23 -12.64 -25.47
N THR A 307 -38.97 -13.46 -24.75
CA THR A 307 -38.60 -13.88 -23.40
C THR A 307 -39.02 -15.34 -23.22
N GLY A 308 -38.12 -16.17 -22.72
CA GLY A 308 -38.39 -17.56 -22.39
C GLY A 308 -37.51 -18.01 -21.23
N GLY A 309 -37.79 -19.21 -20.72
CA GLY A 309 -37.11 -19.77 -19.55
C GLY A 309 -37.78 -19.41 -18.23
N ASP A 310 -37.06 -19.61 -17.13
CA ASP A 310 -37.59 -19.50 -15.78
C ASP A 310 -37.93 -18.04 -15.40
N ALA A 311 -39.02 -17.84 -14.65
CA ALA A 311 -39.50 -16.50 -14.27
C ALA A 311 -38.59 -15.83 -13.23
N THR A 312 -37.73 -16.60 -12.58
CA THR A 312 -36.69 -16.10 -11.68
C THR A 312 -35.43 -15.72 -12.48
N ILE A 313 -34.92 -14.52 -12.21
CA ILE A 313 -33.63 -14.01 -12.67
C ILE A 313 -32.60 -14.34 -11.60
N ASP A 314 -31.64 -15.19 -11.92
CA ASP A 314 -30.58 -15.58 -10.98
C ASP A 314 -29.16 -15.57 -11.55
N TYR A 315 -29.01 -15.15 -12.80
CA TYR A 315 -27.72 -15.00 -13.44
C TYR A 315 -27.72 -13.89 -14.49
N VAL A 316 -27.13 -12.72 -14.19
CA VAL A 316 -26.95 -11.62 -15.14
C VAL A 316 -25.46 -11.35 -15.35
N GLN A 317 -25.06 -11.24 -16.62
CA GLN A 317 -23.78 -10.66 -17.03
C GLN A 317 -24.04 -9.56 -18.05
N PHE A 318 -23.69 -8.34 -17.69
CA PHE A 318 -23.80 -7.16 -18.55
C PHE A 318 -22.46 -6.47 -18.66
N GLU A 319 -22.18 -5.92 -19.85
CA GLU A 319 -20.99 -5.15 -20.14
C GLU A 319 -21.39 -3.99 -21.07
N GLY A 320 -20.96 -2.77 -20.76
CA GLY A 320 -21.30 -1.59 -21.56
C GLY A 320 -20.25 -0.48 -21.46
N ASN A 321 -20.17 0.36 -22.50
CA ASN A 321 -19.32 1.55 -22.54
C ASN A 321 -20.12 2.79 -22.10
N VAL A 322 -19.61 3.57 -21.15
CA VAL A 322 -20.40 4.65 -20.52
C VAL A 322 -20.40 5.96 -21.35
N ASP A 323 -20.00 5.88 -22.63
CA ASP A 323 -19.83 7.03 -23.51
C ASP A 323 -21.16 7.57 -24.06
N SER A 324 -22.21 6.75 -24.05
CA SER A 324 -23.53 7.08 -24.58
C SER A 324 -24.57 7.25 -23.47
N GLU A 325 -25.48 8.23 -23.60
CA GLU A 325 -26.58 8.40 -22.63
C GLU A 325 -27.68 7.35 -22.82
N LEU A 326 -27.90 6.92 -24.07
CA LEU A 326 -28.93 5.96 -24.42
C LEU A 326 -28.42 5.04 -25.52
N GLU A 327 -28.50 3.74 -25.27
CA GLU A 327 -28.24 2.69 -26.22
C GLU A 327 -29.44 1.73 -26.28
N THR A 328 -29.61 1.09 -27.43
CA THR A 328 -30.65 0.07 -27.63
C THR A 328 -29.98 -1.16 -28.20
N GLU A 329 -30.06 -2.26 -27.46
CA GLU A 329 -29.35 -3.50 -27.77
C GLU A 329 -30.27 -4.71 -27.66
N ASP A 330 -29.98 -5.73 -28.46
CA ASP A 330 -30.69 -6.99 -28.39
C ASP A 330 -30.04 -7.92 -27.34
N PHE A 331 -30.61 -7.95 -26.14
CA PHE A 331 -30.10 -8.76 -25.03
C PHE A 331 -30.32 -10.28 -25.23
N SER A 332 -31.07 -10.71 -26.25
CA SER A 332 -31.31 -12.14 -26.52
C SER A 332 -30.05 -12.90 -26.96
N LYS A 333 -29.00 -12.18 -27.36
CA LYS A 333 -27.72 -12.75 -27.80
C LYS A 333 -26.82 -13.20 -26.65
N ASN A 334 -27.17 -12.86 -25.40
CA ASN A 334 -26.40 -13.22 -24.22
C ASN A 334 -26.88 -14.58 -23.64
N SER A 335 -25.95 -15.37 -23.10
CA SER A 335 -26.23 -16.66 -22.45
C SER A 335 -26.77 -16.54 -21.01
N SER A 336 -26.75 -15.34 -20.44
CA SER A 336 -27.31 -15.03 -19.13
C SER A 336 -28.79 -14.67 -19.21
N ASP A 337 -29.42 -14.42 -18.06
CA ASP A 337 -30.79 -13.92 -17.94
C ASP A 337 -30.96 -12.45 -18.38
N LEU A 338 -29.97 -11.88 -19.08
CA LEU A 338 -29.99 -10.49 -19.51
C LEU A 338 -31.23 -10.18 -20.37
N ASN A 339 -31.67 -11.14 -21.20
CA ASN A 339 -32.87 -10.97 -22.02
C ASN A 339 -34.18 -10.86 -21.20
N LYS A 340 -34.17 -11.24 -19.92
CA LYS A 340 -35.29 -11.06 -18.99
C LYS A 340 -35.35 -9.62 -18.45
N LEU A 341 -34.36 -8.78 -18.72
CA LEU A 341 -34.36 -7.36 -18.37
C LEU A 341 -35.04 -6.51 -19.44
N ALA A 342 -35.80 -5.50 -19.01
CA ALA A 342 -36.33 -4.44 -19.86
C ALA A 342 -35.24 -3.41 -20.19
N GLY A 343 -34.29 -3.21 -19.27
CA GLY A 343 -33.14 -2.35 -19.49
C GLY A 343 -32.22 -2.28 -18.28
N VAL A 344 -31.07 -1.66 -18.50
CA VAL A 344 -30.04 -1.34 -17.50
C VAL A 344 -29.91 0.17 -17.45
N VAL A 345 -29.93 0.75 -16.25
CA VAL A 345 -29.66 2.17 -16.02
C VAL A 345 -28.49 2.28 -15.07
N ILE A 346 -27.54 3.13 -15.43
CA ILE A 346 -26.34 3.39 -14.65
C ILE A 346 -26.34 4.87 -14.31
N LEU A 347 -26.24 5.18 -13.03
CA LEU A 347 -26.19 6.51 -12.46
C LEU A 347 -24.83 6.73 -11.79
N GLN A 348 -24.57 7.95 -11.29
CA GLN A 348 -23.31 8.27 -10.62
C GLN A 348 -23.00 7.37 -9.41
N ASP A 349 -24.02 6.94 -8.64
CA ASP A 349 -23.88 6.24 -7.36
C ASP A 349 -24.63 4.90 -7.31
N GLU A 350 -25.29 4.48 -8.39
CA GLU A 350 -26.03 3.23 -8.43
C GLU A 350 -26.24 2.66 -9.84
N VAL A 351 -26.54 1.36 -9.87
CA VAL A 351 -26.95 0.62 -11.04
C VAL A 351 -28.35 0.06 -10.79
N LEU A 352 -29.22 0.18 -11.79
CA LEU A 352 -30.60 -0.29 -11.77
C LEU A 352 -30.81 -1.30 -12.89
N LEU A 353 -31.21 -2.53 -12.54
CA LEU A 353 -31.64 -3.54 -13.49
C LEU A 353 -33.17 -3.66 -13.44
N TYR A 354 -33.83 -3.29 -14.54
CA TYR A 354 -35.28 -3.37 -14.65
C TYR A 354 -35.66 -4.72 -15.22
N ALA A 355 -36.41 -5.54 -14.49
CA ALA A 355 -36.96 -6.78 -15.03
C ALA A 355 -38.01 -6.49 -16.12
N LYS A 356 -38.27 -7.44 -17.02
CA LYS A 356 -39.50 -7.43 -17.81
C LYS A 356 -40.67 -7.85 -16.93
N LYS A 357 -41.89 -7.43 -17.30
CA LYS A 357 -43.11 -7.79 -16.57
C LYS A 357 -43.24 -9.31 -16.40
N GLY A 358 -43.47 -9.76 -15.17
CA GLY A 358 -43.61 -11.18 -14.83
C GLY A 358 -42.32 -11.89 -14.39
N TYR A 359 -41.17 -11.20 -14.46
CA TYR A 359 -39.88 -11.73 -13.98
C TYR A 359 -39.51 -11.12 -12.63
N THR A 360 -38.79 -11.89 -11.81
CA THR A 360 -38.39 -11.50 -10.44
C THR A 360 -36.95 -11.88 -10.15
N PHE A 361 -36.22 -11.07 -9.38
CA PHE A 361 -34.85 -11.33 -8.99
C PHE A 361 -34.77 -12.29 -7.80
N LYS A 362 -33.80 -13.21 -7.84
CA LYS A 362 -33.55 -14.15 -6.74
C LYS A 362 -32.99 -13.45 -5.51
N LYS A 363 -33.87 -13.10 -4.57
CA LYS A 363 -33.54 -12.35 -3.34
C LYS A 363 -32.47 -13.01 -2.45
N SER A 364 -32.27 -14.32 -2.55
CA SER A 364 -31.20 -15.00 -1.81
C SER A 364 -29.80 -14.60 -2.28
N LEU A 365 -29.63 -14.18 -3.54
CA LEU A 365 -28.34 -13.71 -4.06
C LEU A 365 -27.96 -12.36 -3.46
N VAL A 366 -28.94 -11.45 -3.34
CA VAL A 366 -28.77 -10.17 -2.63
C VAL A 366 -28.36 -10.40 -1.18
N LYS A 367 -29.04 -11.31 -0.47
CA LYS A 367 -28.70 -11.65 0.94
C LYS A 367 -27.31 -12.26 1.11
N LYS A 368 -26.76 -12.87 0.06
CA LYS A 368 -25.43 -13.50 0.05
C LYS A 368 -24.34 -12.59 -0.50
N ASN A 369 -24.66 -11.34 -0.85
CA ASN A 369 -23.77 -10.43 -1.57
C ASN A 369 -23.20 -11.02 -2.87
N ASP A 370 -24.02 -11.81 -3.59
CA ASP A 370 -23.62 -12.46 -4.84
C ASP A 370 -23.88 -11.54 -6.04
N PHE A 371 -23.14 -10.43 -6.07
CA PHE A 371 -23.17 -9.42 -7.12
C PHE A 371 -21.85 -8.65 -7.15
N SER A 372 -21.53 -8.07 -8.32
CA SER A 372 -20.36 -7.20 -8.47
C SER A 372 -20.62 -6.14 -9.53
N VAL A 373 -20.02 -4.97 -9.38
CA VAL A 373 -20.02 -3.93 -10.40
C VAL A 373 -18.59 -3.48 -10.56
N LYS A 374 -17.98 -3.78 -11.71
CA LYS A 374 -16.61 -3.38 -12.01
C LYS A 374 -16.59 -2.21 -12.98
N ILE A 375 -15.84 -1.16 -12.65
CA ILE A 375 -15.56 -0.06 -13.56
C ILE A 375 -14.10 -0.15 -14.04
N THR A 376 -13.89 0.18 -15.31
CA THR A 376 -12.55 0.38 -15.87
C THR A 376 -12.27 1.87 -15.98
N GLN A 377 -11.14 2.30 -15.43
CA GLN A 377 -10.73 3.71 -15.45
C GLN A 377 -10.24 4.14 -16.84
N LYS A 378 -10.65 5.33 -17.29
CA LYS A 378 -10.07 5.99 -18.49
C LYS A 378 -8.69 6.55 -18.18
N GLY A 379 -7.71 6.28 -19.04
CA GLY A 379 -6.45 7.03 -19.10
C GLY A 379 -5.18 6.34 -18.59
N ASP A 380 -5.23 5.09 -18.13
CA ASP A 380 -4.01 4.34 -17.79
C ASP A 380 -3.49 3.49 -18.96
N LEU A 381 -2.16 3.37 -19.07
CA LEU A 381 -1.48 2.43 -19.99
C LEU A 381 -1.80 0.96 -19.68
N THR A 382 -2.43 0.71 -18.53
CA THR A 382 -2.93 -0.60 -18.07
C THR A 382 -4.38 -0.42 -17.59
N GLU A 383 -5.34 -1.04 -18.29
CA GLU A 383 -6.74 -1.05 -17.86
C GLU A 383 -6.85 -1.65 -16.45
N THR A 384 -7.10 -0.81 -15.44
CA THR A 384 -7.33 -1.25 -14.06
C THR A 384 -8.82 -1.33 -13.81
N GLU A 385 -9.29 -2.48 -13.36
CA GLU A 385 -10.69 -2.70 -12.97
C GLU A 385 -10.84 -2.58 -11.46
N PHE A 386 -11.85 -1.84 -11.02
CA PHE A 386 -12.21 -1.69 -9.61
C PHE A 386 -13.62 -2.22 -9.38
N ASP A 387 -13.80 -3.13 -8.43
CA ASP A 387 -15.14 -3.51 -7.98
C ASP A 387 -15.68 -2.44 -7.03
N VAL A 388 -16.74 -1.77 -7.48
CA VAL A 388 -17.35 -0.60 -6.83
C VAL A 388 -18.73 -0.90 -6.26
N ALA A 389 -19.19 -2.15 -6.31
CA ALA A 389 -20.45 -2.54 -5.67
C ALA A 389 -20.36 -2.47 -4.14
N TYR A 390 -21.41 -1.98 -3.48
CA TYR A 390 -21.47 -1.88 -2.02
C TYR A 390 -22.64 -2.63 -1.41
N THR A 391 -23.87 -2.28 -1.78
CA THR A 391 -25.09 -2.93 -1.28
C THR A 391 -26.06 -3.15 -2.41
N ALA A 392 -26.98 -4.11 -2.26
CA ALA A 392 -28.04 -4.32 -3.23
C ALA A 392 -29.40 -4.50 -2.56
N SER A 393 -30.45 -4.15 -3.28
CA SER A 393 -31.83 -4.31 -2.84
C SER A 393 -32.75 -4.58 -4.03
N VAL A 394 -33.85 -5.28 -3.78
CA VAL A 394 -34.92 -5.50 -4.76
C VAL A 394 -36.14 -4.72 -4.34
N SER A 395 -36.60 -3.85 -5.22
CA SER A 395 -37.83 -3.07 -5.06
C SER A 395 -38.80 -3.38 -6.19
N GLN A 396 -40.02 -2.83 -6.11
CA GLN A 396 -41.05 -2.99 -7.13
C GLN A 396 -41.55 -1.62 -7.58
N SER A 397 -41.62 -1.40 -8.89
CA SER A 397 -42.17 -0.18 -9.48
C SER A 397 -43.70 -0.12 -9.32
N SER A 398 -44.28 1.06 -9.59
CA SER A 398 -45.73 1.27 -9.66
C SER A 398 -46.44 0.33 -10.65
N GLU A 399 -45.74 -0.13 -11.68
CA GLU A 399 -46.26 -1.04 -12.71
C GLU A 399 -46.07 -2.53 -12.37
N LYS A 400 -45.71 -2.84 -11.12
CA LYS A 400 -45.42 -4.20 -10.61
C LYS A 400 -44.17 -4.86 -11.21
N THR A 401 -43.26 -4.09 -11.77
CA THR A 401 -41.99 -4.59 -12.30
C THR A 401 -40.93 -4.58 -11.20
N GLU A 402 -40.19 -5.68 -11.00
CA GLU A 402 -39.08 -5.68 -10.02
C GLU A 402 -37.86 -4.92 -10.57
N ILE A 403 -37.19 -4.21 -9.68
CA ILE A 403 -35.96 -3.46 -9.95
C ILE A 403 -34.91 -3.95 -8.95
N LEU A 404 -33.77 -4.42 -9.46
CA LEU A 404 -32.58 -4.64 -8.65
C LEU A 404 -31.76 -3.35 -8.66
N THR A 405 -31.58 -2.75 -7.48
CA THR A 405 -30.69 -1.60 -7.27
C THR A 405 -29.40 -2.10 -6.63
N ILE A 406 -28.27 -1.87 -7.27
CA ILE A 406 -26.94 -2.05 -6.68
C ILE A 406 -26.36 -0.66 -6.43
N LYS A 407 -26.22 -0.29 -5.15
CA LYS A 407 -25.54 0.94 -4.75
C LYS A 407 -24.04 0.77 -4.93
N LEU A 408 -23.41 1.81 -5.48
CA LEU A 408 -21.96 1.91 -5.57
C LEU A 408 -21.38 2.38 -4.23
N ASP A 409 -20.09 2.17 -4.05
CA ASP A 409 -19.32 2.56 -2.86
C ASP A 409 -19.15 4.08 -2.71
N GLN A 410 -19.16 4.81 -3.81
CA GLN A 410 -19.15 6.27 -3.87
C GLN A 410 -19.74 6.73 -5.22
N PRO A 411 -20.11 8.02 -5.36
CA PRO A 411 -20.46 8.57 -6.66
C PRO A 411 -19.21 8.70 -7.55
N TYR A 412 -19.39 8.53 -8.87
CA TYR A 412 -18.31 8.55 -9.86
C TYR A 412 -18.52 9.62 -10.91
N LYS A 413 -17.42 10.12 -11.49
CA LYS A 413 -17.46 10.91 -12.71
C LYS A 413 -17.58 10.03 -13.96
N ARG A 414 -18.57 10.32 -14.80
CA ARG A 414 -18.74 9.63 -16.09
C ARG A 414 -17.50 9.66 -16.98
N GLU A 415 -16.83 10.81 -17.03
CA GLU A 415 -15.64 11.03 -17.88
C GLU A 415 -14.44 10.15 -17.50
N ASN A 416 -14.42 9.58 -16.29
CA ASN A 416 -13.34 8.73 -15.82
C ASN A 416 -13.64 7.23 -15.96
N ILE A 417 -14.84 6.85 -16.41
CA ILE A 417 -15.24 5.47 -16.65
C ILE A 417 -15.24 5.20 -18.16
N SER A 418 -14.47 4.20 -18.60
CA SER A 418 -14.55 3.71 -19.98
C SER A 418 -15.63 2.66 -20.11
N LYS A 419 -15.64 1.72 -19.17
CA LYS A 419 -16.40 0.49 -19.24
C LYS A 419 -16.95 0.11 -17.88
N ILE A 420 -18.11 -0.53 -17.90
CA ILE A 420 -18.72 -1.12 -16.72
C ILE A 420 -19.13 -2.56 -16.98
N LYS A 421 -18.91 -3.41 -15.98
CA LYS A 421 -19.31 -4.82 -15.98
C LYS A 421 -20.18 -5.10 -14.76
N ILE A 422 -21.36 -5.65 -14.96
CA ILE A 422 -22.32 -5.96 -13.89
C ILE A 422 -22.52 -7.47 -13.87
N ASN A 423 -22.32 -8.08 -12.70
CA ASN A 423 -22.65 -9.49 -12.46
C ASN A 423 -23.66 -9.59 -11.32
N PHE A 424 -24.62 -10.49 -11.48
CA PHE A 424 -25.58 -10.87 -10.43
C PHE A 424 -25.74 -12.40 -10.47
N GLY A 425 -25.32 -13.07 -9.40
CA GLY A 425 -25.17 -14.52 -9.36
C GLY A 425 -23.95 -15.04 -10.11
N VAL A 426 -23.52 -16.25 -9.77
CA VAL A 426 -22.48 -17.01 -10.48
C VAL A 426 -23.09 -18.32 -10.99
N LYS A 427 -22.76 -18.68 -12.24
CA LYS A 427 -23.00 -20.03 -12.76
C LYS A 427 -21.75 -20.89 -12.64
#